data_AF-A0A967GSW4-F1
#
_entry.id   AF-A0A967GSW4-F1
#
_cell.length_a   1.000
_cell.length_b   1.000
_cell.length_c   1.000
_cell.angle_alpha   90.00
_cell.angle_beta   90.00
_cell.angle_gamma   90.00
#
_symmetry.space_group_name_H-M   'P 1'
#
loop_
_entity.id
_entity.type
_entity.pdbx_description
1 polymer ?
#
loop_
_entity_poly.entity_id
_entity_poly.type
_entity_poly.pdbx_seq_one_letter_code
_entity_poly.pdbx_strand_id
1 'polypeptide(L)'
;MIIKKTLEIGGQTLTMEMGKVAKQADGACMVRFGDTVVLSTACASNSPREGIDFLPLTVDYREKTYAAGKIPGGFFKREGRPTEKET
;
A
#
# COMPACT_ATOMS: atom_id res chain seq x y z
N MET A 1 -8.04 18.57 -1.65
CA MET A 1 -9.42 18.02 -1.74
C MET A 1 -9.34 16.53 -1.44
N ILE A 2 -10.28 15.97 -0.66
CA ILE A 2 -10.35 14.53 -0.41
C ILE A 2 -11.37 13.96 -1.40
N ILE A 3 -10.99 12.91 -2.13
CA ILE A 3 -11.86 12.24 -3.10
C ILE A 3 -12.19 10.87 -2.51
N LYS A 4 -13.49 10.53 -2.48
CA LYS A 4 -13.97 9.23 -2.00
C LYS A 4 -14.91 8.62 -3.04
N LYS A 5 -14.68 7.35 -3.38
CA LYS A 5 -15.53 6.55 -4.26
C LYS A 5 -15.86 5.22 -3.59
N THR A 6 -17.10 4.79 -3.77
CA THR A 6 -17.63 3.58 -3.15
C THR A 6 -18.37 2.76 -4.20
N LEU A 7 -18.23 1.45 -4.14
CA LEU A 7 -18.90 0.49 -5.01
C LEU A 7 -19.16 -0.82 -4.27
N GLU A 8 -20.17 -1.57 -4.69
CA GLU A 8 -20.51 -2.88 -4.13
C GLU A 8 -19.88 -4.00 -4.97
N ILE A 9 -19.09 -4.88 -4.35
CA ILE A 9 -18.52 -6.09 -4.97
C ILE A 9 -18.79 -7.28 -4.06
N GLY A 10 -19.42 -8.32 -4.58
CA GLY A 10 -19.59 -9.58 -3.86
C GLY A 10 -20.33 -9.45 -2.53
N GLY A 11 -21.27 -8.50 -2.42
CA GLY A 11 -22.03 -8.22 -1.20
C GLY A 11 -21.26 -7.44 -0.13
N GLN A 12 -20.08 -6.93 -0.45
CA GLN A 12 -19.27 -6.07 0.41
C GLN A 12 -18.97 -4.73 -0.28
N THR A 13 -18.90 -3.68 0.53
CA THR A 13 -18.58 -2.34 0.07
C THR A 13 -17.07 -2.18 -0.11
N LEU A 14 -16.64 -1.87 -1.34
CA LEU A 14 -15.30 -1.36 -1.64
C LEU A 14 -15.31 0.17 -1.57
N THR A 15 -14.43 0.74 -0.78
CA THR A 15 -14.23 2.19 -0.67
C THR A 15 -12.79 2.56 -1.02
N MET A 16 -12.63 3.56 -1.88
CA MET A 16 -11.34 4.12 -2.28
C MET A 16 -11.31 5.59 -1.88
N GLU A 17 -10.28 6.00 -1.14
CA GLU A 17 -10.10 7.36 -0.64
C GLU A 17 -8.71 7.89 -1.01
N MET A 18 -8.67 9.06 -1.67
CA MET A 18 -7.45 9.72 -2.11
C MET A 18 -7.34 11.13 -1.52
N GLY A 19 -6.11 11.60 -1.33
CA GLY A 19 -5.83 12.98 -0.91
C GLY A 19 -5.88 13.25 0.61
N LYS A 20 -6.13 12.22 1.44
CA LYS A 20 -6.08 12.35 2.91
C LYS A 20 -4.68 12.14 3.48
N VAL A 21 -4.00 11.06 3.06
CA VAL A 21 -2.67 10.65 3.57
C VAL A 21 -1.65 10.56 2.43
N ALA A 22 -0.36 10.49 2.78
CA ALA A 22 0.76 10.34 1.84
C ALA A 22 0.77 11.35 0.67
N LYS A 23 0.41 12.61 0.96
CA LYS A 23 0.22 13.68 -0.04
C LYS A 23 1.48 14.07 -0.83
N GLN A 24 2.65 13.62 -0.38
CA GLN A 24 3.93 13.86 -1.07
C GLN A 24 4.26 12.79 -2.10
N ALA A 25 3.59 11.63 -2.07
CA ALA A 25 3.71 10.65 -3.14
C ALA A 25 2.97 11.16 -4.38
N ASP A 26 3.44 10.78 -5.57
CA ASP A 26 2.80 11.15 -6.84
C ASP A 26 1.38 10.57 -6.96
N GLY A 27 1.17 9.39 -6.38
CA GLY A 27 -0.15 8.79 -6.20
C GLY A 27 -0.30 8.10 -4.85
N ALA A 28 -1.44 8.30 -4.19
CA ALA A 28 -1.78 7.59 -2.95
C ALA A 28 -3.28 7.31 -2.87
N CYS A 29 -3.63 6.06 -2.56
CA CYS A 29 -5.01 5.61 -2.38
C CYS A 29 -5.13 4.71 -1.15
N MET A 30 -6.04 5.08 -0.25
CA MET A 30 -6.49 4.22 0.84
C MET A 30 -7.68 3.40 0.34
N VAL A 31 -7.50 2.08 0.24
CA VAL A 31 -8.53 1.15 -0.21
C VAL A 31 -9.04 0.37 0.99
N ARG A 32 -10.35 0.29 1.15
CA ARG A 32 -11.03 -0.52 2.17
C ARG A 32 -12.03 -1.45 1.50
N PHE A 33 -11.98 -2.73 1.85
CA PHE A 33 -12.98 -3.71 1.45
C PHE A 33 -13.43 -4.49 2.69
N GLY A 34 -14.69 -4.32 3.08
CA GLY A 34 -15.15 -4.73 4.40
C GLY A 34 -14.31 -4.06 5.50
N ASP A 35 -13.73 -4.86 6.39
CA ASP A 35 -12.86 -4.40 7.47
C ASP A 35 -11.36 -4.36 7.11
N THR A 36 -10.99 -4.86 5.92
CA THR A 36 -9.59 -4.88 5.48
C THR A 36 -9.22 -3.56 4.81
N VAL A 37 -8.06 -3.01 5.16
CA VAL A 37 -7.57 -1.72 4.66
C VAL A 37 -6.15 -1.85 4.12
N VAL A 38 -5.90 -1.29 2.94
CA VAL A 38 -4.58 -1.20 2.31
C VAL A 38 -4.31 0.25 1.90
N LEU A 39 -3.13 0.76 2.26
CA LEU A 39 -2.61 2.01 1.71
C LEU A 39 -1.67 1.68 0.56
N SER A 40 -2.04 2.10 -0.65
CA SER A 40 -1.19 1.98 -1.84
C SER A 40 -0.62 3.34 -2.20
N THR A 41 0.70 3.42 -2.35
CA THR A 41 1.42 4.63 -2.78
C THR A 41 2.26 4.31 -4.01
N ALA A 42 2.33 5.23 -4.95
CA ALA A 42 3.18 5.15 -6.13
C ALA A 42 4.01 6.43 -6.24
N CYS A 43 5.30 6.27 -6.51
CA CYS A 43 6.23 7.37 -6.77
C CYS A 43 6.95 7.08 -8.09
N ALA A 44 7.08 8.10 -8.94
CA ALA A 44 7.75 8.03 -10.22
C ALA A 44 8.77 9.17 -10.32
N SER A 45 9.97 8.86 -10.83
CA SER A 45 10.94 9.90 -11.15
C SER A 45 10.43 10.78 -12.30
N ASN A 46 10.67 12.09 -12.22
CA ASN A 46 10.35 13.02 -13.30
C ASN A 46 11.21 12.79 -14.55
N SER A 47 12.37 12.15 -14.40
CA SER A 47 13.28 11.81 -15.49
C SER A 47 13.56 10.31 -15.53
N PRO A 48 13.73 9.74 -16.75
CA PRO A 48 14.19 8.36 -16.89
C PRO A 48 15.60 8.24 -16.32
N ARG A 49 15.93 7.05 -15.80
CA ARG A 49 17.29 6.76 -15.34
C ARG A 49 18.17 6.55 -16.58
N GLU A 50 19.32 7.23 -16.62
CA GLU A 50 20.27 7.08 -17.72
C GLU A 50 20.97 5.72 -17.67
N GLY A 51 21.29 5.18 -18.84
CA GLY A 51 22.09 3.95 -18.97
C GLY A 51 21.36 2.65 -18.66
N ILE A 52 20.02 2.65 -18.65
CA ILE A 52 19.21 1.43 -18.55
C ILE A 52 18.32 1.25 -19.78
N ASP A 53 18.07 0.00 -20.14
CA ASP A 53 17.26 -0.44 -21.28
C ASP A 53 15.95 -1.15 -20.85
N PHE A 54 15.65 -1.15 -19.55
CA PHE A 54 14.47 -1.76 -18.95
C PHE A 54 13.73 -0.78 -18.05
N LEU A 55 12.49 -1.11 -17.69
CA LEU A 55 11.69 -0.34 -16.72
C LEU A 55 12.03 -0.78 -15.29
N PRO A 56 12.65 0.07 -14.45
CA PRO A 56 13.00 -0.28 -13.07
C PRO A 56 11.77 -0.11 -12.16
N LEU A 57 10.81 -1.03 -12.30
CA LEU A 57 9.61 -1.07 -11.48
C LEU A 57 9.82 -2.00 -10.28
N THR A 58 9.63 -1.46 -9.08
CA THR A 58 9.58 -2.22 -7.83
C THR A 58 8.20 -2.11 -7.23
N VAL A 59 7.65 -3.22 -6.76
CA VAL A 59 6.41 -3.26 -5.98
C VAL A 59 6.74 -3.91 -4.64
N ASP A 60 6.62 -3.12 -3.58
CA ASP A 60 6.83 -3.61 -2.22
C ASP A 60 5.49 -3.81 -1.52
N TYR A 61 5.14 -5.06 -1.22
CA TYR A 61 3.98 -5.40 -0.43
C TYR A 61 4.38 -5.73 1.01
N ARG A 62 3.65 -5.17 1.98
CA ARG A 62 3.95 -5.33 3.41
C ARG A 62 2.69 -5.52 4.23
N GLU A 63 2.64 -6.60 4.99
CA GLU A 63 1.61 -6.85 6.00
C GLU A 63 2.10 -6.33 7.36
N LYS A 64 1.26 -5.52 8.00
CA LYS A 64 1.55 -5.00 9.34
C LYS A 64 0.86 -5.84 10.38
N THR A 65 1.58 -6.32 11.40
CA THR A 65 0.98 -7.21 12.41
C THR A 65 -0.09 -6.49 13.22
N TYR A 66 0.04 -5.16 13.38
CA TYR A 66 -0.96 -4.33 14.04
C TYR A 66 -2.31 -4.35 13.29
N ALA A 67 -2.34 -4.66 11.99
CA ALA A 67 -3.59 -4.73 11.22
C ALA A 67 -4.52 -5.84 11.75
N ALA A 68 -3.94 -6.88 12.37
CA ALA A 68 -4.66 -7.94 13.06
C ALA A 68 -4.59 -7.82 14.59
N GLY A 69 -4.16 -6.67 15.14
CA GLY A 69 -4.00 -6.45 16.57
C GLY A 69 -2.90 -7.29 17.23
N LYS A 70 -1.89 -7.73 16.46
CA LYS A 70 -0.80 -8.60 16.95
C LYS A 70 0.50 -7.82 17.09
N ILE A 71 1.27 -8.14 18.14
CA ILE A 71 2.65 -7.70 18.31
C ILE A 71 3.56 -8.63 17.50
N PRO A 72 4.53 -8.11 16.72
CA PRO A 72 5.47 -8.97 16.00
C PRO A 72 6.20 -9.93 16.94
N GLY A 73 6.33 -11.19 16.51
CA GLY A 73 7.09 -12.22 17.23
C GLY A 73 8.60 -11.92 17.26
N GLY A 74 9.35 -12.72 18.04
CA GLY A 74 10.81 -12.63 18.12
C GLY A 74 11.35 -11.58 19.10
N PHE A 75 12.67 -11.38 19.09
CA PHE A 75 13.41 -10.52 20.02
C PHE A 75 13.19 -9.03 19.74
N PHE A 76 13.23 -8.62 18.47
CA PHE A 76 13.17 -7.20 18.07
C PHE A 76 11.75 -6.61 18.06
N LYS A 77 10.70 -7.44 18.17
CA LYS A 77 9.28 -7.00 18.19
C LYS A 77 8.92 -6.03 17.04
N ARG A 78 9.49 -6.23 15.86
CA ARG A 78 9.32 -5.39 14.66
C ARG A 78 9.15 -6.25 13.41
N GLU A 79 8.39 -5.77 12.42
CA GLU A 79 8.34 -6.43 11.12
C GLU A 79 9.74 -6.46 10.47
N GLY A 80 10.20 -7.67 10.14
CA GLY A 80 11.53 -7.93 9.58
C GLY A 80 11.58 -7.78 8.07
N ARG A 81 12.29 -8.67 7.38
CA ARG A 81 12.24 -8.74 5.90
C ARG A 81 10.86 -9.24 5.43
N PRO A 82 10.47 -8.98 4.16
CA PRO A 82 9.32 -9.63 3.55
C PRO A 82 9.37 -11.15 3.70
N THR A 83 8.24 -11.73 4.07
CA THR A 83 8.06 -13.19 4.06
C THR A 83 7.82 -13.70 2.63
N GLU A 84 7.84 -15.01 2.42
CA GLU A 84 7.51 -15.62 1.12
C GLU A 84 6.10 -15.30 0.62
N LYS A 85 5.17 -14.92 1.51
CA LYS A 85 3.83 -14.49 1.11
C LYS A 85 3.79 -13.01 0.72
N GLU A 86 4.79 -12.25 1.13
CA GLU A 86 4.89 -10.82 0.85
C GLU A 86 5.78 -10.52 -0.38
N THR A 87 6.36 -11.55 -1.02
CA THR A 87 7.26 -11.47 -2.18
C THR A 87 6.74 -12.35 -3.30
#